data_AF-A0A3A0BV72-F1
#
_entry.id   AF-A0A3A0BV72-F1
#
_cell.length_a   1.000
_cell.length_b   1.000
_cell.length_c   1.000
_cell.angle_alpha   90.00
_cell.angle_beta   90.00
_cell.angle_gamma   90.00
#
_symmetry.space_group_name_H-M   'P 1'
#
loop_
_entity.id
_entity.type
_entity.pdbx_description
1 polymer ?
#
loop_
_entity_poly.entity_id
_entity_poly.type
_entity_poly.pdbx_seq_one_letter_code
_entity_poly.pdbx_strand_id
1 'polypeptide(L)'
;MGFLVKQCKPGTILSDPTQIGIEVAVPQLPGARRKKLVTKDVVIWNRPGMTCWSEDRLSTNHPLCIMEWKRGEDSIAARRDIDWLRAYSTTVEGLLGFSVVLGLGPDGPRLRCVCVNAGKIAKEWLIL
;
A
#
# COMPACT_ATOMS: atom_id res chain seq x y z
N MET A 1 2.09 -4.11 16.35
CA MET A 1 1.95 -5.29 15.46
C MET A 1 0.83 -6.26 15.83
N GLY A 2 0.35 -6.32 17.09
CA GLY A 2 -0.60 -7.36 17.53
C GLY A 2 -1.96 -7.46 16.81
N PHE A 3 -2.41 -6.42 16.08
CA PHE A 3 -3.65 -6.49 15.30
C PHE A 3 -3.48 -7.17 13.94
N LEU A 4 -2.39 -6.87 13.23
CA LEU A 4 -2.12 -7.43 11.91
C LEU A 4 -1.61 -8.87 11.97
N VAL A 5 -0.78 -9.20 12.98
CA VAL A 5 -0.25 -10.56 13.19
C VAL A 5 -1.38 -11.59 13.36
N LYS A 6 -2.50 -11.21 13.97
CA LYS A 6 -3.67 -12.08 14.13
C LYS A 6 -4.35 -12.45 12.81
N GLN A 7 -4.05 -11.72 11.73
CA GLN A 7 -4.56 -12.01 10.39
C GLN A 7 -3.66 -13.01 9.65
N CYS A 8 -2.45 -13.28 10.14
CA CYS A 8 -1.55 -14.28 9.56
C CYS A 8 -2.07 -15.69 9.87
N LYS A 9 -2.38 -16.47 8.83
CA LYS A 9 -2.90 -17.84 8.97
C LYS A 9 -2.15 -18.82 8.07
N PRO A 10 -1.72 -20.00 8.59
CA PRO A 10 -1.10 -21.04 7.78
C PRO A 10 -1.97 -21.41 6.57
N GLY A 11 -1.34 -21.61 5.41
CA GLY A 11 -2.03 -21.97 4.17
C GLY A 11 -2.79 -20.84 3.48
N THR A 12 -2.70 -19.60 3.96
CA THR A 12 -3.30 -18.42 3.31
C THR A 12 -2.23 -17.52 2.68
N ILE A 13 -2.66 -16.53 1.88
CA ILE A 13 -1.76 -15.57 1.21
C ILE A 13 -0.89 -14.77 2.21
N LEU A 14 -1.45 -14.49 3.38
CA LEU A 14 -0.76 -13.85 4.50
C LEU A 14 -0.58 -14.91 5.58
N SER A 15 0.53 -15.64 5.52
CA SER A 15 0.80 -16.78 6.42
C SER A 15 1.83 -16.46 7.49
N ASP A 16 2.72 -15.51 7.24
CA ASP A 16 3.81 -15.16 8.14
C ASP A 16 3.84 -13.63 8.43
N PRO A 17 4.03 -13.21 9.69
CA PRO A 17 4.15 -11.80 10.06
C PRO A 17 5.24 -11.02 9.31
N THR A 18 6.32 -11.68 8.91
CA THR A 18 7.44 -11.07 8.18
C THR A 18 7.09 -10.72 6.73
N GLN A 19 5.91 -11.13 6.23
CA GLN A 19 5.36 -10.60 4.98
C GLN A 19 4.90 -9.15 5.14
N ILE A 20 4.72 -8.66 6.36
CA ILE A 20 4.18 -7.32 6.64
C ILE A 20 5.32 -6.34 6.89
N GLY A 21 5.49 -5.38 5.99
CA GLY A 21 6.32 -4.20 6.20
C GLY A 21 5.49 -3.03 6.71
N ILE A 22 6.03 -2.28 7.68
CA ILE A 22 5.50 -0.99 8.14
C ILE A 22 6.58 0.06 7.92
N GLU A 23 6.23 1.18 7.28
CA GLU A 23 7.18 2.24 6.92
C GLU A 23 8.38 1.70 6.11
N VAL A 24 8.09 0.91 5.07
CA VAL A 24 9.12 0.23 4.26
C VAL A 24 9.23 0.80 2.84
N ALA A 25 10.43 0.68 2.28
CA ALA A 25 10.71 1.12 0.92
C ALA A 25 10.13 0.17 -0.14
N VAL A 26 9.60 0.73 -1.22
CA VAL A 26 9.19 0.03 -2.44
C VAL A 26 9.81 0.70 -3.67
N PRO A 27 9.97 -0.02 -4.80
CA PRO A 27 10.43 0.58 -6.06
C PRO A 27 9.54 1.75 -6.49
N GLN A 28 10.15 2.86 -6.92
CA GLN A 28 9.45 4.04 -7.41
C GLN A 28 9.18 3.93 -8.92
N LEU A 29 8.06 4.51 -9.36
CA LEU A 29 7.77 4.73 -10.79
C LEU A 29 8.89 5.54 -11.46
N PRO A 30 9.32 5.17 -12.67
CA PRO A 30 10.35 5.91 -13.39
C PRO A 30 9.94 7.36 -13.64
N GLY A 31 10.91 8.26 -13.63
CA GLY A 31 10.68 9.67 -13.95
C GLY A 31 11.92 10.52 -13.73
N ALA A 32 12.07 11.56 -14.54
CA ALA A 32 13.20 12.49 -14.44
C ALA A 32 13.27 13.08 -13.02
N ARG A 33 14.45 13.03 -12.41
CA ARG A 33 14.74 13.56 -11.06
C ARG A 33 13.94 12.91 -9.91
N ARG A 34 13.31 11.75 -10.13
CA ARG A 34 12.67 10.99 -9.04
C ARG A 34 13.69 10.10 -8.32
N LYS A 35 13.52 9.93 -7.01
CA LYS A 35 14.26 8.92 -6.23
C LYS A 35 13.94 7.53 -6.77
N LYS A 36 14.84 6.56 -6.58
CA LYS A 36 14.63 5.16 -7.00
C LYS A 36 13.61 4.40 -6.13
N LEU A 37 13.35 4.91 -4.92
CA LEU A 37 12.51 4.27 -3.92
C LEU A 37 11.55 5.28 -3.30
N VAL A 38 10.44 4.78 -2.78
CA VAL A 38 9.52 5.52 -1.90
C VAL A 38 9.21 4.68 -0.68
N THR A 39 8.98 5.34 0.46
CA THR A 39 8.46 4.66 1.66
C THR A 39 6.95 4.63 1.60
N LYS A 40 6.36 3.50 2.05
CA LYS A 40 4.92 3.27 2.16
C LYS A 40 4.57 2.88 3.58
N ASP A 41 3.38 3.29 4.04
CA ASP A 41 2.94 3.09 5.43
C ASP A 41 2.82 1.59 5.76
N VAL A 42 2.11 0.80 4.94
CA VAL A 42 2.01 -0.65 5.08
C VAL A 42 2.19 -1.34 3.74
N VAL A 43 2.97 -2.42 3.72
CA VAL A 43 3.26 -3.22 2.54
C VAL A 43 3.13 -4.70 2.88
N ILE A 44 2.49 -5.48 2.00
CA ILE A 44 2.45 -6.94 2.10
C ILE A 44 3.28 -7.54 0.98
N TRP A 45 4.28 -8.33 1.35
CA TRP A 45 5.16 -9.05 0.42
C TRP A 45 4.62 -10.44 0.09
N ASN A 46 5.04 -10.94 -1.07
CA ASN A 46 4.61 -12.26 -1.55
C ASN A 46 5.16 -13.41 -0.71
N ARG A 47 6.35 -13.25 -0.13
CA ARG A 47 7.01 -14.29 0.66
C ARG A 47 7.48 -13.75 2.01
N PRO A 48 7.56 -14.60 3.05
CA PRO A 48 8.14 -14.24 4.34
C PRO A 48 9.56 -13.67 4.17
N GLY A 49 9.88 -12.61 4.92
CA GLY A 49 11.20 -11.96 4.93
C GLY A 49 11.59 -11.22 3.64
N MET A 50 10.71 -11.15 2.64
CA MET A 50 10.98 -10.44 1.40
C MET A 50 11.00 -8.91 1.62
N THR A 51 11.79 -8.21 0.80
CA THR A 51 11.85 -6.74 0.75
C THR A 51 11.89 -6.28 -0.70
N CYS A 52 11.98 -4.97 -0.95
CA CYS A 52 12.14 -4.45 -2.30
C CYS A 52 13.49 -4.78 -2.96
N TRP A 53 14.46 -5.28 -2.19
CA TRP A 53 15.80 -5.59 -2.68
C TRP A 53 15.90 -7.04 -3.15
N SER A 54 16.46 -7.25 -4.33
CA SER A 54 16.91 -8.56 -4.81
C SER A 54 18.23 -8.98 -4.15
N GLU A 55 18.65 -10.21 -4.39
CA GLU A 55 19.96 -10.73 -3.95
C GLU A 55 21.13 -9.91 -4.52
N ASP A 56 20.97 -9.39 -5.73
CA ASP A 56 21.92 -8.47 -6.39
C ASP A 56 21.86 -7.03 -5.88
N ARG A 57 21.11 -6.77 -4.79
CA ARG A 57 20.87 -5.44 -4.21
C ARG A 57 20.22 -4.45 -5.17
N LEU A 58 19.45 -4.95 -6.13
CA LEU A 58 18.63 -4.12 -7.02
C LEU A 58 17.22 -3.99 -6.44
N SER A 59 16.61 -2.81 -6.58
CA SER A 59 15.26 -2.55 -6.07
C SER A 59 14.20 -3.03 -7.06
N THR A 60 14.09 -4.33 -7.28
CA THR A 60 13.26 -4.96 -8.32
C THR A 60 12.15 -5.85 -7.77
N ASN A 61 12.14 -6.13 -6.47
CA ASN A 61 11.10 -6.92 -5.85
C ASN A 61 9.87 -6.04 -5.58
N HIS A 62 8.71 -6.50 -6.05
CA HIS A 62 7.45 -5.78 -5.93
C HIS A 62 6.52 -6.46 -4.91
N PRO A 63 5.73 -5.68 -4.14
CA PRO A 63 4.81 -6.23 -3.16
C PRO A 63 3.50 -6.72 -3.79
N LEU A 64 2.75 -7.52 -3.03
CA LEU A 64 1.38 -7.91 -3.37
C LEU A 64 0.37 -6.80 -3.06
N CYS A 65 0.61 -6.06 -1.97
CA CYS A 65 -0.30 -5.02 -1.49
C CYS A 65 0.46 -3.83 -0.93
N ILE A 66 -0.05 -2.62 -1.17
CA ILE A 66 0.40 -1.37 -0.58
C ILE A 66 -0.79 -0.64 0.02
N MET A 67 -0.65 -0.14 1.25
CA MET A 67 -1.61 0.75 1.88
C MET A 67 -0.91 2.03 2.34
N GLU A 68 -1.58 3.15 2.08
CA GLU A 68 -1.27 4.49 2.60
C GLU A 68 -2.44 4.97 3.44
N TRP A 69 -2.16 5.60 4.57
CA TRP A 69 -3.16 6.28 5.38
C TRP A 69 -2.92 7.79 5.41
N LYS A 70 -4.00 8.57 5.52
CA LYS A 70 -3.92 10.01 5.77
C LYS A 70 -5.04 10.44 6.71
N ARG A 71 -4.83 11.54 7.41
CA ARG A 71 -5.86 12.21 8.24
C ARG A 71 -6.39 13.43 7.49
N GLY A 72 -7.70 13.69 7.59
CA GLY A 72 -8.38 14.85 7.03
C GLY A 72 -9.30 14.53 5.85
N GLU A 73 -10.36 15.33 5.64
CA GLU A 73 -11.47 14.99 4.74
C GLU A 73 -11.16 15.09 3.24
N ASP A 74 -10.08 15.75 2.82
CA ASP A 74 -9.72 15.81 1.41
C ASP A 74 -8.25 16.22 1.21
N SER A 75 -7.33 15.35 1.64
CA SER A 75 -5.92 15.68 1.52
C SER A 75 -5.45 15.57 0.06
N ILE A 76 -4.81 16.64 -0.44
CA ILE A 76 -4.03 16.59 -1.69
C ILE A 76 -3.05 15.40 -1.66
N ALA A 77 -2.53 15.05 -0.48
CA ALA A 77 -1.71 13.88 -0.26
C ALA A 77 -2.43 12.57 -0.66
N ALA A 78 -3.65 12.33 -0.16
CA ALA A 78 -4.42 11.14 -0.50
C ALA A 78 -4.68 11.03 -2.01
N ARG A 79 -4.97 12.15 -2.69
CA ARG A 79 -5.10 12.15 -4.16
C ARG A 79 -3.80 11.73 -4.85
N ARG A 80 -2.65 12.26 -4.41
CA ARG A 80 -1.34 11.88 -4.94
C ARG A 80 -1.02 10.40 -4.69
N ASP A 81 -1.42 9.87 -3.54
CA ASP A 81 -1.25 8.45 -3.23
C ASP A 81 -2.13 7.57 -4.12
N ILE A 82 -3.39 7.95 -4.34
CA ILE A 82 -4.29 7.26 -5.27
C ILE A 82 -3.72 7.28 -6.69
N ASP A 83 -3.25 8.44 -7.17
CA ASP A 83 -2.65 8.56 -8.50
C ASP A 83 -1.39 7.72 -8.63
N TRP A 84 -0.56 7.70 -7.58
CA TRP A 84 0.64 6.86 -7.53
C TRP A 84 0.29 5.37 -7.55
N LEU A 85 -0.64 4.92 -6.71
CA LEU A 85 -1.11 3.53 -6.65
C LEU A 85 -1.72 3.12 -7.99
N ARG A 86 -2.49 4.03 -8.62
CA ARG A 86 -3.08 3.80 -9.93
C ARG A 86 -2.01 3.54 -10.97
N ALA A 87 -1.03 4.43 -11.11
CA ALA A 87 0.06 4.24 -12.05
C ALA A 87 0.90 2.99 -11.73
N TYR A 88 1.27 2.80 -10.46
CA TYR A 88 2.10 1.67 -10.04
C TYR A 88 1.43 0.31 -10.27
N SER A 89 0.13 0.19 -9.99
CA SER A 89 -0.65 -1.04 -10.25
C SER A 89 -0.81 -1.38 -11.74
N THR A 90 -0.53 -0.45 -12.66
CA THR A 90 -0.46 -0.80 -14.10
C THR A 90 0.89 -1.40 -14.49
N THR A 91 1.92 -1.19 -13.67
CA THR A 91 3.29 -1.69 -13.92
C THR A 91 3.58 -3.00 -13.18
N VAL A 92 2.85 -3.29 -12.11
CA VAL A 92 3.00 -4.48 -11.29
C VAL A 92 1.70 -5.28 -11.36
N GLU A 93 1.75 -6.41 -12.05
CA GLU A 93 0.59 -7.31 -12.17
C GLU A 93 0.16 -7.84 -10.80
N GLY A 94 -1.15 -7.88 -10.58
CA GLY A 94 -1.74 -8.40 -9.34
C GLY A 94 -1.61 -7.51 -8.10
N LEU A 95 -0.96 -6.34 -8.21
CA LEU A 95 -0.84 -5.41 -7.09
C LEU A 95 -2.21 -4.86 -6.65
N LEU A 96 -2.47 -4.95 -5.35
CA LEU A 96 -3.55 -4.23 -4.67
C LEU A 96 -3.02 -2.95 -3.99
N GLY A 97 -3.70 -1.83 -4.21
CA GLY A 97 -3.41 -0.55 -3.59
C GLY A 97 -4.58 -0.09 -2.73
N PHE A 98 -4.31 0.44 -1.54
CA PHE A 98 -5.31 1.03 -0.67
C PHE A 98 -4.88 2.43 -0.25
N SER A 99 -5.75 3.42 -0.43
CA SER A 99 -5.61 4.74 0.18
C SER A 99 -6.71 4.93 1.21
N VAL A 100 -6.32 5.02 2.47
CA VAL A 100 -7.22 5.10 3.62
C VAL A 100 -7.19 6.51 4.17
N VAL A 101 -8.35 7.11 4.37
CA VAL A 101 -8.48 8.47 4.87
C VAL A 101 -9.41 8.50 6.07
N LEU A 102 -8.87 8.94 7.21
CA LEU A 102 -9.65 9.20 8.42
C LEU A 102 -10.04 10.69 8.47
N GLY A 103 -11.31 10.96 8.19
CA GLY A 103 -11.94 12.26 8.43
C GLY A 103 -12.37 12.38 9.88
N LEU A 104 -12.25 13.57 10.45
CA LEU A 104 -12.80 13.90 11.77
C LEU A 104 -13.77 15.06 11.58
N GLY A 105 -15.07 14.73 11.54
CA GLY A 105 -16.15 15.69 11.37
C GLY A 105 -16.95 15.90 12.66
N PRO A 106 -17.91 16.84 12.66
CA PRO A 106 -18.81 17.06 13.79
C PRO A 106 -19.67 15.83 14.11
N ASP A 107 -19.96 14.99 13.10
CA ASP A 107 -20.73 13.75 13.24
C ASP A 107 -19.88 12.55 13.73
N GLY A 108 -18.61 12.78 14.06
CA GLY A 108 -17.67 11.76 14.49
C GLY A 108 -16.62 11.37 13.43
N PRO A 109 -15.78 10.36 13.74
CA PRO A 109 -14.76 9.88 12.81
C PRO A 109 -15.41 9.15 11.62
N ARG A 110 -14.91 9.40 10.41
CA ARG A 110 -15.33 8.71 9.18
C ARG A 110 -14.13 8.10 8.48
N LEU A 111 -14.17 6.81 8.21
CA LEU A 111 -13.12 6.12 7.46
C LEU A 111 -13.56 5.95 6.01
N ARG A 112 -12.75 6.44 5.06
CA ARG A 112 -12.93 6.18 3.63
C ARG A 112 -11.74 5.39 3.11
N CYS A 113 -12.00 4.36 2.33
CA CYS A 113 -10.96 3.58 1.68
C CYS A 113 -11.19 3.50 0.18
N VAL A 114 -10.18 3.93 -0.57
CA VAL A 114 -10.09 3.75 -2.01
C VAL A 114 -9.24 2.52 -2.29
N CYS A 115 -9.81 1.54 -2.99
CA CYS A 115 -9.07 0.39 -3.51
C CYS A 115 -8.65 0.64 -4.96
N VAL A 116 -7.43 0.24 -5.29
CA VAL A 116 -6.83 0.40 -6.62
C VAL A 116 -6.25 -0.94 -7.08
N ASN A 117 -6.59 -1.35 -8.31
CA ASN A 117 -6.06 -2.57 -8.93
C ASN A 117 -6.01 -2.37 -10.44
N ALA A 118 -4.87 -2.70 -11.08
CA ALA A 118 -4.69 -2.62 -12.53
C ALA A 118 -5.12 -1.26 -13.11
N GLY A 119 -4.78 -0.17 -12.43
CA GLY A 119 -5.14 1.20 -12.81
C GLY A 119 -6.62 1.58 -12.64
N LYS A 120 -7.47 0.69 -12.13
CA LYS A 120 -8.88 0.93 -11.83
C LYS A 120 -9.04 1.36 -10.37
N ILE A 121 -9.98 2.27 -10.12
CA ILE A 121 -10.24 2.86 -8.81
C ILE A 121 -11.66 2.47 -8.35
N ALA A 122 -11.76 1.93 -7.15
CA ALA A 122 -13.02 1.73 -6.42
C ALA A 122 -13.03 2.67 -5.19
N LYS A 123 -13.76 3.79 -5.30
CA LYS A 123 -13.71 4.91 -4.33
C LYS A 123 -14.39 4.63 -2.99
N GLU A 124 -15.36 3.73 -2.98
CA GLU A 124 -16.19 3.39 -1.82
C GLU A 124 -16.02 1.93 -1.46
N TRP A 125 -14.77 1.43 -1.56
CA TRP A 125 -14.50 0.03 -1.31
C TRP A 125 -14.81 -0.35 0.15
N LEU A 126 -14.55 0.57 1.08
CA LEU A 126 -14.99 0.48 2.45
C LEU A 126 -15.30 1.88 2.99
N ILE A 127 -16.52 2.04 3.50
CA ILE A 127 -16.98 3.22 4.27
C ILE A 127 -17.45 2.68 5.62
N LEU A 128 -16.84 3.16 6.70
CA LEU A 128 -17.19 2.83 8.09
C LEU A 128 -17.39 4.11 8.91
#